data_AF-A0A1H7XT81-F1
#
_entry.id   AF-A0A1H7XT81-F1
#
_cell.length_a   1.000
_cell.length_b   1.000
_cell.length_c   1.000
_cell.angle_alpha   90.00
_cell.angle_beta   90.00
_cell.angle_gamma   90.00
#
_symmetry.space_group_name_H-M   'P 1'
#
loop_
_entity.id
_entity.type
_entity.pdbx_description
1 polymer ?
#
loop_
_entity_poly.entity_id
_entity_poly.type
_entity_poly.pdbx_seq_one_letter_code
_entity_poly.pdbx_strand_id
1 'polypeptide(L)'
;MALFMFISFMAVAQDNFYGKWVMFSRNRVIQFTFSNDRLITNQLNWDLSVRERNKPDTQKIAGTTYAHGNIYLYLKSIKDTANHVGVATLKVIHPDKEILLVLNVTDTKFTDTTSIRQYITKDGDKKYGFTLYSEKEILRLKQQKNISEMTVQDFKSYAEKVMQFQSEIDSLSKLPDVHNSSLLYYSYSMIRNVLGQLGYNPLVTNMDYDDFMKRFQNMAETKSIVDKMMQ
;
A
#
# COMPACT_ATOMS: atom_id res chain seq x y z
N MET A 1 8.00 36.81 -21.99
CA MET A 1 8.50 35.42 -22.15
C MET A 1 8.75 34.68 -20.82
N ALA A 2 9.10 35.36 -19.73
CA ALA A 2 9.35 34.70 -18.43
C ALA A 2 8.08 34.14 -17.73
N LEU A 3 6.90 34.72 -17.97
CA LEU A 3 5.64 34.29 -17.34
C LEU A 3 5.16 32.90 -17.82
N PHE A 4 5.44 32.55 -19.08
CA PHE A 4 5.08 31.24 -19.64
C PHE A 4 5.95 30.09 -19.09
N MET A 5 7.21 30.37 -18.75
CA MET A 5 8.13 29.36 -18.20
C MET A 5 7.74 28.95 -16.77
N PHE A 6 7.19 29.88 -15.97
CA PHE A 6 6.78 29.60 -14.59
C PHE A 6 5.49 28.76 -14.51
N ILE A 7 4.58 28.92 -15.47
CA ILE A 7 3.33 28.14 -15.55
C ILE A 7 3.61 26.68 -15.96
N SER A 8 4.58 26.45 -16.84
CA SER A 8 4.99 25.10 -17.22
C SER A 8 5.66 24.30 -16.09
N PHE A 9 6.33 24.94 -15.13
CA PHE A 9 6.91 24.23 -13.97
C PHE A 9 5.87 23.85 -12.91
N MET A 10 4.79 24.63 -12.76
CA MET A 10 3.67 24.29 -11.87
C MET A 10 2.84 23.12 -12.41
N ALA A 11 2.72 22.99 -13.74
CA ALA A 11 2.01 21.89 -14.39
C ALA A 11 2.73 20.53 -14.24
N VAL A 12 4.06 20.53 -14.06
CA VAL A 12 4.84 19.29 -13.86
C VAL A 12 4.75 18.78 -12.42
N ALA A 13 4.26 19.59 -11.48
CA ALA A 13 4.23 19.24 -10.06
C ALA A 13 2.89 18.67 -9.55
N GLN A 14 1.84 18.61 -10.39
CA GLN A 14 0.48 18.30 -9.91
C GLN A 14 0.01 16.84 -10.04
N ASP A 15 0.80 15.96 -10.67
CA ASP A 15 0.30 14.65 -11.12
C ASP A 15 1.12 13.45 -10.59
N ASN A 16 1.75 13.59 -9.42
CA ASN A 16 2.69 12.61 -8.83
C ASN A 16 2.10 11.23 -8.48
N PHE A 17 0.79 11.01 -8.68
CA PHE A 17 0.12 9.73 -8.38
C PHE A 17 -0.58 9.10 -9.59
N TYR A 18 -0.60 9.74 -10.77
CA TYR A 18 -1.15 9.09 -11.96
C TYR A 18 -0.26 7.94 -12.45
N GLY A 19 -0.85 7.04 -13.23
CA GLY A 19 -0.16 5.87 -13.77
C GLY A 19 -0.37 4.62 -12.91
N LYS A 20 0.56 3.67 -13.05
CA LYS A 20 0.46 2.36 -12.41
C LYS A 20 1.24 2.32 -11.10
N TRP A 21 0.58 1.80 -10.10
CA TRP A 21 1.10 1.63 -8.75
C TRP A 21 0.79 0.22 -8.26
N VAL A 22 1.66 -0.33 -7.43
CA VAL A 22 1.62 -1.74 -7.06
C VAL A 22 1.80 -1.88 -5.56
N MET A 23 0.94 -2.65 -4.92
CA MET A 23 1.10 -3.02 -3.51
C MET A 23 1.14 -4.53 -3.33
N PHE A 24 1.77 -4.97 -2.25
CA PHE A 24 1.74 -6.36 -1.84
C PHE A 24 0.45 -6.63 -1.05
N SER A 25 -0.19 -7.75 -1.35
CA SER A 25 -1.38 -8.22 -0.66
C SER A 25 -1.12 -9.60 -0.05
N ARG A 26 -2.10 -10.15 0.69
CA ARG A 26 -1.97 -11.42 1.41
C ARG A 26 -1.49 -12.58 0.53
N ASN A 27 -2.02 -12.68 -0.68
CA ASN A 27 -1.83 -13.84 -1.56
C ASN A 27 -1.52 -13.45 -3.00
N ARG A 28 -1.33 -12.16 -3.26
CA ARG A 28 -1.20 -11.62 -4.61
C ARG A 28 -0.56 -10.25 -4.58
N VAL A 29 -0.30 -9.72 -5.77
CA VAL A 29 0.06 -8.34 -5.99
C VAL A 29 -1.18 -7.60 -6.50
N ILE A 30 -1.40 -6.37 -6.04
CA ILE A 30 -2.52 -5.54 -6.51
C ILE A 30 -1.95 -4.34 -7.24
N GLN A 31 -2.33 -4.18 -8.50
CA GLN A 31 -2.01 -3.01 -9.32
C GLN A 31 -3.19 -2.04 -9.31
N PHE A 32 -2.91 -0.79 -8.98
CA PHE A 32 -3.79 0.35 -9.15
C PHE A 32 -3.34 1.13 -10.38
N THR A 33 -4.28 1.52 -11.21
CA THR A 33 -4.03 2.41 -12.35
C THR A 33 -4.89 3.65 -12.14
N PHE A 34 -4.26 4.75 -11.76
CA PHE A 34 -4.91 6.05 -11.58
C PHE A 34 -4.83 6.83 -12.90
N SER A 35 -5.99 7.22 -13.43
CA SER A 35 -6.13 8.21 -14.50
C SER A 35 -6.92 9.42 -13.97
N ASN A 36 -7.11 10.44 -14.81
CA ASN A 36 -7.85 11.64 -14.42
C ASN A 36 -9.29 11.37 -13.95
N ASP A 37 -9.93 10.33 -14.48
CA ASP A 37 -11.35 10.04 -14.27
C ASP A 37 -11.62 8.67 -13.65
N ARG A 38 -10.59 7.82 -13.49
CA ARG A 38 -10.77 6.43 -13.07
C ARG A 38 -9.64 5.92 -12.18
N LEU A 39 -10.05 5.02 -11.30
CA LEU A 39 -9.18 4.10 -10.61
C LEU A 39 -9.52 2.69 -11.08
N ILE A 40 -8.54 2.01 -11.67
CA ILE A 40 -8.67 0.61 -12.08
C ILE A 40 -7.77 -0.25 -11.20
N THR A 41 -8.36 -1.27 -10.58
CA THR A 41 -7.64 -2.20 -9.70
C THR A 41 -7.58 -3.58 -10.34
N ASN A 42 -6.37 -4.11 -10.50
CA ASN A 42 -6.10 -5.42 -11.06
C ASN A 42 -5.32 -6.30 -10.08
N GLN A 43 -5.58 -7.60 -10.10
CA GLN A 43 -4.79 -8.58 -9.38
C GLN A 43 -3.75 -9.18 -10.32
N LEU A 44 -2.51 -9.18 -9.86
CA LEU A 44 -1.37 -9.77 -10.53
C LEU A 44 -0.87 -11.00 -9.76
N ASN A 45 -0.19 -11.89 -10.49
CA ASN A 45 0.64 -12.92 -9.87
C ASN A 45 1.91 -12.29 -9.26
N TRP A 46 2.65 -13.06 -8.47
CA TRP A 46 3.89 -12.60 -7.83
C TRP A 46 5.00 -12.25 -8.83
N ASP A 47 4.98 -12.84 -10.03
CA ASP A 47 5.89 -12.49 -11.14
C ASP A 47 5.48 -11.20 -11.88
N LEU A 48 4.38 -10.57 -11.46
CA LEU A 48 3.70 -9.39 -12.03
C LEU A 48 2.87 -9.67 -13.30
N SER A 49 2.69 -10.93 -13.69
CA SER A 49 1.79 -11.27 -14.80
C SER A 49 0.32 -11.05 -14.45
N VAL A 50 -0.48 -10.66 -15.45
CA VAL A 50 -1.93 -10.49 -15.29
C VAL A 50 -2.59 -11.86 -15.08
N ARG A 51 -3.50 -11.94 -14.12
CA ARG A 51 -4.22 -13.18 -13.84
C ARG A 51 -5.41 -13.37 -14.80
N GLU A 52 -5.40 -14.48 -15.53
CA GLU A 52 -6.34 -14.79 -16.64
C GLU A 52 -7.84 -14.80 -16.29
N ARG A 53 -8.22 -14.76 -15.01
CA ARG A 53 -9.63 -14.75 -14.56
C ARG A 53 -10.03 -13.50 -13.77
N ASN A 54 -9.15 -12.51 -13.66
CA ASN A 54 -9.44 -11.31 -12.89
C ASN A 54 -10.13 -10.26 -13.77
N LYS A 55 -11.42 -9.99 -13.51
CA LYS A 55 -12.05 -8.78 -14.05
C LYS A 55 -11.56 -7.58 -13.22
N PRO A 56 -10.99 -6.53 -13.84
CA PRO A 56 -10.61 -5.32 -13.12
C PRO A 56 -11.81 -4.78 -12.34
N ASP A 57 -11.56 -4.31 -11.12
CA ASP A 57 -12.50 -3.41 -10.46
C ASP A 57 -12.25 -1.99 -10.98
N THR A 58 -13.31 -1.25 -11.28
CA THR A 58 -13.19 0.11 -11.82
C THR A 58 -14.11 1.04 -11.06
N GLN A 59 -13.52 2.13 -10.58
CA GLN A 59 -14.19 3.20 -9.88
C GLN A 59 -13.97 4.49 -10.65
N LYS A 60 -14.98 5.37 -10.65
CA LYS A 60 -14.87 6.71 -11.22
C LYS A 60 -14.27 7.65 -10.19
N ILE A 61 -13.26 8.42 -10.57
CA ILE A 61 -12.76 9.55 -9.80
C ILE A 61 -13.66 10.74 -10.13
N ALA A 62 -14.55 11.09 -9.20
CA ALA A 62 -15.51 12.18 -9.32
C ALA A 62 -14.91 13.55 -8.97
N GLY A 63 -13.76 13.56 -8.30
CA GLY A 63 -13.05 14.76 -7.90
C GLY A 63 -11.83 14.44 -7.05
N THR A 64 -11.00 15.46 -6.88
CA THR A 64 -9.77 15.38 -6.09
C THR A 64 -9.69 16.61 -5.19
N THR A 65 -9.15 16.47 -3.99
CA THR A 65 -8.85 17.61 -3.10
C THR A 65 -7.49 17.43 -2.48
N TYR A 66 -6.75 18.53 -2.35
CA TYR A 66 -5.43 18.55 -1.73
C TYR A 66 -5.55 19.31 -0.41
N ALA A 67 -5.25 18.64 0.70
CA ALA A 67 -5.28 19.24 2.02
C ALA A 67 -4.33 18.50 2.97
N HIS A 68 -3.77 19.20 3.95
CA HIS A 68 -2.90 18.60 4.98
C HIS A 68 -1.72 17.78 4.41
N GLY A 69 -1.24 18.15 3.21
CA GLY A 69 -0.18 17.40 2.49
C GLY A 69 -0.62 16.06 1.89
N ASN A 70 -1.92 15.76 1.89
CA ASN A 70 -2.52 14.55 1.32
C ASN A 70 -3.35 14.87 0.07
N ILE A 71 -3.63 13.83 -0.70
CA ILE A 71 -4.50 13.83 -1.87
C ILE A 71 -5.73 12.99 -1.53
N TYR A 72 -6.91 13.59 -1.58
CA TYR A 72 -8.19 12.92 -1.33
C TYR A 72 -8.88 12.68 -2.67
N LEU A 73 -9.08 11.41 -3.02
CA LEU A 73 -9.78 10.99 -4.23
C LEU A 73 -11.22 10.64 -3.92
N TYR A 74 -12.16 11.24 -4.64
CA TYR A 74 -13.59 10.98 -4.50
C TYR A 74 -14.00 9.87 -5.46
N LEU A 75 -14.21 8.68 -4.92
CA LEU A 75 -14.40 7.45 -5.68
C LEU A 75 -15.89 7.07 -5.71
N LYS A 76 -16.44 6.91 -6.91
CA LYS A 76 -17.79 6.38 -7.13
C LYS A 76 -17.69 5.01 -7.77
N SER A 77 -18.35 4.02 -7.18
CA SER A 77 -18.49 2.71 -7.81
C SER A 77 -19.35 2.86 -9.07
N ILE A 78 -18.90 2.29 -10.19
CA ILE A 78 -19.68 2.30 -11.44
C ILE A 78 -20.93 1.41 -11.33
N LYS A 79 -20.95 0.50 -10.35
CA LYS A 79 -22.05 -0.45 -10.12
C LYS A 79 -23.02 -0.01 -9.03
N ASP A 80 -22.67 1.01 -8.24
CA ASP A 80 -23.53 1.47 -7.15
C ASP A 80 -24.51 2.54 -7.64
N THR A 81 -25.81 2.26 -7.52
CA THR A 81 -26.90 3.18 -7.89
C THR A 81 -27.27 4.13 -6.76
N ALA A 82 -26.80 3.90 -5.54
CA ALA A 82 -27.16 4.68 -4.36
C ALA A 82 -26.34 5.98 -4.21
N ASN A 83 -25.58 6.38 -5.24
CA ASN A 83 -24.81 7.62 -5.31
C ASN A 83 -23.77 7.84 -4.19
N HIS A 84 -23.34 6.79 -3.50
CA HIS A 84 -22.29 6.91 -2.49
C HIS A 84 -20.95 7.34 -3.11
N VAL A 85 -20.22 8.15 -2.36
CA VAL A 85 -18.85 8.59 -2.66
C VAL A 85 -17.95 8.05 -1.57
N GLY A 86 -17.02 7.18 -1.93
CA GLY A 86 -15.90 6.81 -1.08
C GLY A 86 -14.79 7.87 -1.16
N VAL A 87 -14.04 8.06 -0.07
CA VAL A 87 -12.83 8.89 -0.10
C VAL A 87 -11.61 8.01 0.15
N ALA A 88 -10.72 7.93 -0.85
CA ALA A 88 -9.39 7.35 -0.66
C ALA A 88 -8.39 8.48 -0.40
N THR A 89 -7.55 8.30 0.61
CA THR A 89 -6.52 9.27 0.97
C THR A 89 -5.16 8.73 0.53
N LEU A 90 -4.43 9.50 -0.26
CA LEU A 90 -3.07 9.21 -0.68
C LEU A 90 -2.11 10.21 -0.06
N LYS A 91 -0.95 9.72 0.39
CA LYS A 91 0.16 10.56 0.84
C LYS A 91 1.39 10.25 0.00
N VAL A 92 1.98 11.27 -0.62
CA VAL A 92 3.22 11.10 -1.40
C VAL A 92 4.38 10.96 -0.41
N ILE A 93 5.08 9.81 -0.45
CA ILE A 93 6.25 9.57 0.41
C ILE A 93 7.52 9.93 -0.35
N HIS A 94 7.69 9.34 -1.52
CA HIS A 94 8.77 9.64 -2.46
C HIS A 94 8.16 9.80 -3.86
N PRO A 95 8.20 11.02 -4.44
CA PRO A 95 7.76 11.23 -5.81
C PRO A 95 8.40 10.19 -6.75
N ASP A 96 7.60 9.63 -7.66
CA ASP A 96 7.98 8.61 -8.65
C ASP A 96 8.37 7.22 -8.10
N LYS A 97 8.37 7.00 -6.79
CA LYS A 97 8.73 5.70 -6.18
C LYS A 97 7.63 5.12 -5.34
N GLU A 98 7.14 5.89 -4.38
CA GLU A 98 6.32 5.38 -3.29
C GLU A 98 5.25 6.40 -2.88
N ILE A 99 4.00 5.94 -2.89
CA ILE A 99 2.88 6.64 -2.26
C ILE A 99 2.27 5.73 -1.19
N LEU A 100 1.62 6.33 -0.21
CA LEU A 100 0.89 5.63 0.83
C LEU A 100 -0.60 5.75 0.54
N LEU A 101 -1.28 4.62 0.32
CA LEU A 101 -2.74 4.55 0.34
C LEU A 101 -3.19 4.35 1.79
N VAL A 102 -3.74 5.40 2.38
CA VAL A 102 -4.10 5.43 3.79
C VAL A 102 -5.28 4.50 4.09
N LEU A 103 -5.15 3.75 5.17
CA LEU A 103 -6.23 3.03 5.82
C LEU A 103 -7.15 4.03 6.52
N ASN A 104 -8.18 4.47 5.79
CA ASN A 104 -9.22 5.28 6.38
C ASN A 104 -10.03 4.39 7.33
N VAL A 105 -10.02 4.75 8.62
CA VAL A 105 -10.66 3.99 9.70
C VAL A 105 -12.17 4.00 9.51
N THR A 106 -12.73 5.11 9.04
CA THR A 106 -14.14 5.20 8.69
C THR A 106 -14.37 4.72 7.25
N ASP A 107 -15.22 3.70 7.10
CA ASP A 107 -15.73 3.24 5.81
C ASP A 107 -16.67 4.33 5.26
N THR A 108 -16.07 5.36 4.68
CA THR A 108 -16.75 6.63 4.44
C THR A 108 -17.54 6.59 3.13
N LYS A 109 -18.71 5.95 3.18
CA LYS A 109 -19.74 6.16 2.16
C LYS A 109 -20.42 7.50 2.43
N PHE A 110 -19.91 8.56 1.82
CA PHE A 110 -20.53 9.87 1.87
C PHE A 110 -21.69 9.96 0.86
N THR A 111 -22.73 10.70 1.20
CA THR A 111 -23.87 10.98 0.31
C THR A 111 -23.82 12.40 -0.27
N ASP A 112 -22.94 13.26 0.24
CA ASP A 112 -22.84 14.66 -0.17
C ASP A 112 -21.41 15.22 -0.02
N THR A 113 -21.12 16.35 -0.69
CA THR A 113 -19.78 16.96 -0.68
C THR A 113 -19.45 17.73 0.61
N THR A 114 -20.43 18.08 1.43
CA THR A 114 -20.22 18.80 2.69
C THR A 114 -19.67 17.87 3.74
N SER A 115 -20.23 16.65 3.86
CA SER A 115 -19.71 15.62 4.76
C SER A 115 -18.28 15.20 4.41
N ILE A 116 -17.94 15.11 3.12
CA ILE A 116 -16.56 14.92 2.65
C ILE A 116 -15.63 16.04 3.13
N ARG A 117 -16.03 17.31 2.94
CA ARG A 117 -15.22 18.45 3.39
C ARG A 117 -15.00 18.44 4.90
N GLN A 118 -16.05 18.16 5.67
CA GLN A 118 -15.95 18.07 7.13
C GLN A 118 -14.99 16.95 7.59
N TYR A 119 -15.01 15.81 6.90
CA TYR A 119 -14.05 14.73 7.13
C TYR A 119 -12.61 15.21 6.87
N ILE A 120 -12.36 15.85 5.72
CA ILE A 120 -11.02 16.36 5.36
C ILE A 120 -10.52 17.38 6.39
N THR A 121 -11.35 18.34 6.82
CA THR A 121 -10.94 19.36 7.80
C THR A 121 -10.57 18.78 9.17
N LYS A 122 -11.15 17.62 9.54
CA LYS A 122 -10.88 16.93 10.81
C LYS A 122 -9.76 15.90 10.68
N ASP A 123 -9.17 15.76 9.50
CA ASP A 123 -8.23 14.71 9.20
C ASP A 123 -6.86 14.99 9.86
N GLY A 124 -6.47 14.15 10.82
CA GLY A 124 -5.26 14.35 11.64
C GLY A 124 -3.96 13.81 11.01
N ASP A 125 -2.83 14.11 11.66
CA ASP A 125 -1.50 13.97 11.05
C ASP A 125 -0.98 12.53 10.89
N LYS A 126 -1.31 11.60 11.81
CA LYS A 126 -0.74 10.24 11.75
C LYS A 126 -1.53 9.36 10.78
N LYS A 127 -0.88 8.99 9.67
CA LYS A 127 -1.44 8.11 8.64
C LYS A 127 -0.76 6.76 8.64
N TYR A 128 -1.56 5.72 8.57
CA TYR A 128 -1.13 4.35 8.32
C TYR A 128 -1.76 3.87 7.04
N GLY A 129 -1.09 3.00 6.30
CA GLY A 129 -1.56 2.67 4.96
C GLY A 129 -0.70 1.68 4.22
N PHE A 130 -1.17 1.28 3.06
CA PHE A 130 -0.43 0.42 2.16
C PHE A 130 0.58 1.24 1.37
N THR A 131 1.83 0.76 1.31
CA THR A 131 2.81 1.33 0.40
C THR A 131 2.51 0.85 -1.01
N LEU A 132 2.35 1.81 -1.92
CA LEU A 132 2.17 1.62 -3.34
C LEU A 132 3.47 2.03 -4.03
N TYR A 133 4.08 1.09 -4.72
CA TYR A 133 5.30 1.27 -5.48
C TYR A 133 5.00 1.61 -6.93
N SER A 134 5.75 2.53 -7.52
CA SER A 134 5.67 2.79 -8.96
C SER A 134 6.12 1.57 -9.76
N GLU A 135 5.75 1.48 -11.03
CA GLU A 135 6.19 0.41 -11.93
C GLU A 135 7.73 0.30 -12.00
N LYS A 136 8.42 1.44 -12.02
CA LYS A 136 9.89 1.49 -11.99
C LYS A 136 10.45 0.92 -10.69
N GLU A 137 9.86 1.31 -9.55
CA GLU A 137 10.36 0.89 -8.25
C GLU A 137 10.10 -0.59 -7.98
N ILE A 138 8.92 -1.12 -8.36
CA ILE A 138 8.64 -2.54 -8.20
C ILE A 138 9.54 -3.42 -9.08
N LEU A 139 9.88 -2.95 -10.29
CA LEU A 139 10.86 -3.64 -11.15
C LEU A 139 12.26 -3.61 -10.56
N ARG A 140 12.67 -2.52 -9.89
CA ARG A 140 13.94 -2.44 -9.16
C ARG A 140 13.96 -3.42 -7.98
N LEU A 141 12.89 -3.45 -7.18
CA LEU A 141 12.73 -4.36 -6.03
C LEU A 141 12.80 -5.83 -6.47
N LYS A 142 12.23 -6.17 -7.62
CA LYS A 142 12.28 -7.53 -8.20
C LYS A 142 13.71 -8.04 -8.44
N GLN A 143 14.66 -7.14 -8.69
CA GLN A 143 16.08 -7.49 -8.97
C GLN A 143 16.94 -7.63 -7.70
N GLN A 144 16.35 -7.44 -6.52
CA GLN A 144 17.05 -7.65 -5.25
C GLN A 144 17.29 -9.14 -4.96
N LYS A 145 18.12 -9.43 -3.95
CA LYS A 145 18.51 -10.80 -3.58
C LYS A 145 17.30 -11.67 -3.24
N ASN A 146 17.38 -12.97 -3.51
CA ASN A 146 16.31 -13.87 -3.08
C ASN A 146 16.31 -14.00 -1.54
N ILE A 147 15.13 -14.13 -0.93
CA ILE A 147 15.00 -14.40 0.51
C ILE A 147 15.67 -15.72 0.93
N SER A 148 15.85 -16.67 0.00
CA SER A 148 16.61 -17.90 0.23
C SER A 148 18.10 -17.66 0.49
N GLU A 149 18.64 -16.50 0.12
CA GLU A 149 20.03 -16.12 0.35
C GLU A 149 20.23 -15.43 1.70
N MET A 150 19.15 -15.19 2.45
CA MET A 150 19.20 -14.48 3.72
C MET A 150 20.07 -15.22 4.75
N THR A 151 21.00 -14.52 5.38
CA THR A 151 21.81 -15.07 6.48
C THR A 151 21.03 -15.05 7.80
N VAL A 152 21.55 -15.73 8.83
CA VAL A 152 20.98 -15.65 10.19
C VAL A 152 20.95 -14.21 10.71
N GLN A 153 22.00 -13.43 10.44
CA GLN A 153 22.08 -12.05 10.89
C GLN A 153 21.05 -11.17 10.17
N ASP A 154 20.91 -11.34 8.85
CA ASP A 154 19.89 -10.62 8.07
C ASP A 154 18.48 -10.97 8.54
N PHE A 155 18.22 -12.25 8.86
CA PHE A 155 16.94 -12.69 9.41
C PHE A 155 16.65 -12.05 10.77
N LYS A 156 17.64 -11.95 11.66
CA LYS A 156 17.47 -11.26 12.95
C LYS A 156 17.08 -9.80 12.74
N SER A 157 17.72 -9.09 11.80
CA SER A 157 17.35 -7.72 11.45
C SER A 157 15.96 -7.61 10.80
N TYR A 158 15.58 -8.58 9.97
CA TYR A 158 14.22 -8.69 9.42
C TYR A 158 13.18 -8.84 10.52
N ALA A 159 13.37 -9.81 11.41
CA ALA A 159 12.47 -10.08 12.52
C ALA A 159 12.30 -8.88 13.45
N GLU A 160 13.41 -8.21 13.79
CA GLU A 160 13.39 -7.01 14.62
C GLU A 160 12.52 -5.91 13.99
N LYS A 161 12.71 -5.60 12.71
CA LYS A 161 11.89 -4.61 12.00
C LYS A 161 10.41 -5.02 11.93
N VAL A 162 10.11 -6.29 11.68
CA VAL A 162 8.72 -6.77 11.66
C VAL A 162 8.08 -6.62 13.05
N MET A 163 8.78 -6.99 14.12
CA MET A 163 8.28 -6.86 15.49
C MET A 163 8.09 -5.40 15.91
N GLN A 164 8.90 -4.45 15.41
CA GLN A 164 8.67 -3.02 15.65
C GLN A 164 7.29 -2.56 15.14
N PHE A 165 6.84 -3.08 13.98
CA PHE A 165 5.52 -2.78 13.44
C PHE A 165 4.37 -3.50 14.15
N GLN A 166 4.64 -4.56 14.93
CA GLN A 166 3.60 -5.23 15.71
C GLN A 166 2.91 -4.28 16.68
N SER A 167 3.68 -3.42 17.36
CA SER A 167 3.13 -2.40 18.26
C SER A 167 2.17 -1.42 17.55
N GLU A 168 2.43 -1.16 16.27
CA GLU A 168 1.58 -0.31 15.43
C GLU A 168 0.29 -1.04 15.03
N ILE A 169 0.40 -2.30 14.63
CA ILE A 169 -0.75 -3.17 14.33
C ILE A 169 -1.65 -3.30 15.57
N ASP A 170 -1.07 -3.51 16.75
CA ASP A 170 -1.78 -3.60 18.02
C ASP A 170 -2.46 -2.28 18.41
N SER A 171 -1.88 -1.15 18.01
CA SER A 171 -2.52 0.16 18.20
C SER A 171 -3.69 0.35 17.24
N LEU A 172 -3.54 -0.06 15.98
CA LEU A 172 -4.57 0.06 14.95
C LEU A 172 -5.76 -0.87 15.22
N SER A 173 -5.53 -2.06 15.76
CA SER A 173 -6.58 -3.04 16.08
C SER A 173 -7.53 -2.60 17.19
N LYS A 174 -7.14 -1.62 18.00
CA LYS A 174 -7.97 -1.03 19.06
C LYS A 174 -8.87 0.10 18.57
N LEU A 175 -8.73 0.53 17.31
CA LEU A 175 -9.56 1.58 16.75
C LEU A 175 -10.94 1.01 16.35
N PRO A 176 -12.04 1.69 16.70
CA PRO A 176 -13.40 1.12 16.63
C PRO A 176 -13.86 0.73 15.22
N ASP A 177 -13.31 1.35 14.17
CA ASP A 177 -13.78 1.16 12.79
C ASP A 177 -12.73 0.47 11.88
N VAL A 178 -11.59 0.05 12.42
CA VAL A 178 -10.59 -0.67 11.61
C VAL A 178 -11.03 -2.13 11.41
N HIS A 179 -11.39 -2.48 10.18
CA HIS A 179 -11.73 -3.86 9.84
C HIS A 179 -10.52 -4.81 9.95
N ASN A 180 -10.74 -5.99 10.54
CA ASN A 180 -9.75 -7.06 10.65
C ASN A 180 -9.11 -7.43 9.29
N SER A 181 -9.87 -7.37 8.20
CA SER A 181 -9.35 -7.61 6.86
C SER A 181 -8.33 -6.55 6.44
N SER A 182 -8.57 -5.28 6.72
CA SER A 182 -7.65 -4.17 6.43
C SER A 182 -6.34 -4.31 7.20
N LEU A 183 -6.41 -4.67 8.49
CA LEU A 183 -5.23 -4.98 9.31
C LEU A 183 -4.45 -6.15 8.73
N LEU A 184 -5.15 -7.22 8.34
CA LEU A 184 -4.51 -8.38 7.74
C LEU A 184 -3.73 -7.99 6.48
N TYR A 185 -4.37 -7.27 5.55
CA TYR A 185 -3.68 -6.77 4.36
C TYR A 185 -2.50 -5.87 4.71
N TYR A 186 -2.63 -5.06 5.78
CA TYR A 186 -1.59 -4.14 6.21
C TYR A 186 -0.36 -4.90 6.68
N SER A 187 -0.55 -5.88 7.57
CA SER A 187 0.52 -6.76 8.05
C SER A 187 1.23 -7.46 6.89
N TYR A 188 0.48 -8.00 5.92
CA TYR A 188 1.08 -8.66 4.75
C TYR A 188 1.84 -7.73 3.81
N SER A 189 1.42 -6.46 3.71
CA SER A 189 2.18 -5.44 2.99
C SER A 189 3.46 -5.10 3.76
N MET A 190 3.37 -4.90 5.07
CA MET A 190 4.49 -4.47 5.91
C MET A 190 5.62 -5.49 5.96
N ILE A 191 5.31 -6.78 6.16
CA ILE A 191 6.34 -7.84 6.16
C ILE A 191 7.13 -7.86 4.85
N ARG A 192 6.47 -7.59 3.72
CA ARG A 192 7.12 -7.54 2.40
C ARG A 192 7.88 -6.23 2.19
N ASN A 193 7.35 -5.11 2.65
CA ASN A 193 8.06 -3.84 2.62
C ASN A 193 9.41 -3.94 3.38
N VAL A 194 9.43 -4.64 4.52
CA VAL A 194 10.66 -4.85 5.30
C VAL A 194 11.71 -5.63 4.48
N LEU A 195 11.31 -6.65 3.72
CA LEU A 195 12.22 -7.37 2.81
C LEU A 195 12.87 -6.41 1.81
N GLY A 196 12.06 -5.59 1.13
CA GLY A 196 12.55 -4.62 0.14
C GLY A 196 13.53 -3.60 0.74
N GLN A 197 13.23 -3.12 1.94
CA GLN A 197 14.10 -2.20 2.71
C GLN A 197 15.43 -2.82 3.12
N LEU A 198 15.47 -4.14 3.32
CA LEU A 198 16.69 -4.88 3.67
C LEU A 198 17.45 -5.39 2.44
N GLY A 199 17.01 -5.03 1.23
CA GLY A 199 17.71 -5.42 0.00
C GLY A 199 17.35 -6.80 -0.52
N TYR A 200 16.19 -7.34 -0.13
CA TYR A 200 15.66 -8.62 -0.58
C TYR A 200 14.40 -8.43 -1.43
N ASN A 201 14.23 -9.28 -2.45
CA ASN A 201 13.09 -9.24 -3.33
C ASN A 201 11.78 -9.49 -2.54
N PRO A 202 10.84 -8.52 -2.49
CA PRO A 202 9.58 -8.67 -1.76
C PRO A 202 8.50 -9.41 -2.55
N LEU A 203 8.72 -9.67 -3.85
CA LEU A 203 7.80 -10.39 -4.74
C LEU A 203 7.96 -11.91 -4.59
N VAL A 204 7.71 -12.39 -3.38
CA VAL A 204 7.81 -13.81 -3.02
C VAL A 204 6.43 -14.41 -2.83
N THR A 205 6.25 -15.65 -3.30
CA THR A 205 4.99 -16.35 -3.09
C THR A 205 4.81 -16.66 -1.61
N ASN A 206 3.57 -16.97 -1.20
CA ASN A 206 3.33 -17.40 0.18
C ASN A 206 4.08 -18.70 0.51
N MET A 207 4.21 -19.60 -0.47
CA MET A 207 4.95 -20.85 -0.30
C MET A 207 6.44 -20.58 -0.04
N ASP A 208 7.07 -19.72 -0.87
CA ASP A 208 8.48 -19.35 -0.68
C ASP A 208 8.69 -18.67 0.68
N TYR A 209 7.73 -17.83 1.09
CA TYR A 209 7.77 -17.16 2.38
C TYR A 209 7.62 -18.15 3.55
N ASP A 210 6.71 -19.12 3.44
CA ASP A 210 6.50 -20.14 4.47
C ASP A 210 7.74 -21.04 4.61
N ASP A 211 8.36 -21.44 3.50
CA ASP A 211 9.61 -22.21 3.49
C ASP A 211 10.77 -21.41 4.10
N PHE A 212 10.85 -20.12 3.78
CA PHE A 212 11.79 -19.18 4.39
C PHE A 212 11.61 -19.12 5.91
N MET A 213 10.38 -18.90 6.41
CA MET A 213 10.11 -18.86 7.85
C MET A 213 10.43 -20.20 8.54
N LYS A 214 10.07 -21.32 7.90
CA LYS A 214 10.31 -22.66 8.43
C LYS A 214 11.80 -23.01 8.52
N ARG A 215 12.61 -22.57 7.54
CA ARG A 215 14.07 -22.70 7.61
C ARG A 215 14.63 -22.09 8.89
N PHE A 216 14.24 -20.85 9.22
CA PHE A 216 14.73 -20.17 10.42
C PHE A 216 14.07 -20.68 11.71
N GLN A 217 12.85 -21.23 11.65
CA GLN A 217 12.24 -21.89 12.81
C GLN A 217 13.01 -23.15 13.24
N ASN A 218 13.60 -23.86 12.27
CA ASN A 218 14.36 -25.09 12.52
C ASN A 218 15.81 -24.85 12.97
N MET A 219 16.27 -23.60 12.99
CA MET A 219 17.59 -23.22 13.48
C MET A 219 17.53 -22.84 14.96
N ALA A 220 18.39 -23.44 15.79
CA ALA A 220 18.41 -23.20 17.24
C ALA A 220 18.55 -21.70 17.60
N GLU A 221 19.34 -20.96 16.81
CA GLU A 221 19.62 -19.54 17.05
C GLU A 221 18.45 -18.59 16.76
N THR A 222 17.49 -19.00 15.94
CA THR A 222 16.40 -18.13 15.46
C THR A 222 15.01 -18.67 15.80
N LYS A 223 14.89 -19.91 16.27
CA LYS A 223 13.62 -20.54 16.63
C LYS A 223 12.77 -19.67 17.57
N SER A 224 13.34 -19.19 18.67
CA SER A 224 12.61 -18.37 19.65
C SER A 224 12.18 -17.01 19.09
N ILE A 225 12.89 -16.48 18.10
CA ILE A 225 12.52 -15.25 17.41
C ILE A 225 11.32 -15.52 16.49
N VAL A 226 11.37 -16.60 15.71
CA VAL A 226 10.27 -17.02 14.84
C VAL A 226 9.00 -17.31 15.65
N ASP A 227 9.12 -18.05 16.75
CA ASP A 227 7.99 -18.37 17.62
C ASP A 227 7.33 -17.10 18.19
N LYS A 228 8.11 -16.06 18.52
CA LYS A 228 7.58 -14.75 18.95
C LYS A 228 6.88 -13.98 17.82
N MET A 229 7.36 -14.08 16.59
CA MET A 229 6.73 -13.40 15.44
C MET A 229 5.38 -14.03 15.04
N MET A 230 5.12 -15.27 15.44
CA MET A 230 3.90 -16.00 15.10
C MET A 230 2.80 -15.93 16.18
N GLN A 231 3.10 -15.32 17.33
CA GLN A 231 2.14 -15.07 18.42
C GLN A 231 1.39 -13.76 18.17
#